data_AF-A0A382TKB3-F1
#
_entry.id   AF-A0A382TKB3-F1
#
_cell.length_a   1.000
_cell.length_b   1.000
_cell.length_c   1.000
_cell.angle_alpha   90.00
_cell.angle_beta   90.00
_cell.angle_gamma   90.00
#
_symmetry.space_group_name_H-M   'P 1'
#
loop_
_entity.id
_entity.type
_entity.pdbx_description
1 polymer ?
#
loop_
_entity_poly.entity_id
_entity_poly.type
_entity_poly.pdbx_seq_one_letter_code
_entity_poly.pdbx_strand_id
1 'polypeptide(L)' 'MLGNRSRDTKPELRVRSLVHKRGMRYRVNQRPLPRVRRTADIVFRRARVAVYIDGCFWHGCDQHYKEPKTNTSYWR' A
#
# COMPACT_ATOMS: atom_id res chain seq x y z
N MET A 1 3.69 -15.69 15.35
CA MET A 1 4.16 -15.24 14.01
C MET A 1 3.57 -13.88 13.71
N LEU A 2 4.38 -12.82 13.78
CA LEU A 2 3.99 -11.47 13.35
C LEU A 2 4.04 -11.41 11.82
N GLY A 3 3.01 -11.95 11.17
CA GLY A 3 2.99 -12.17 9.71
C GLY A 3 2.68 -10.93 8.87
N ASN A 4 2.28 -9.82 9.49
CA ASN A 4 1.88 -8.63 8.78
C ASN A 4 3.06 -7.67 8.62
N ARG A 5 3.65 -7.65 7.41
CA ARG A 5 4.73 -6.74 7.07
C ARG A 5 4.15 -5.37 6.73
N SER A 6 4.79 -4.30 7.22
CA SER A 6 4.41 -2.92 6.92
C SER A 6 4.88 -2.43 5.55
N ARG A 7 5.70 -3.20 4.84
CA ARG A 7 6.27 -2.89 3.52
C ARG A 7 6.68 -4.16 2.79
N ASP A 8 6.96 -4.02 1.49
CA ASP A 8 7.40 -5.11 0.61
C ASP A 8 6.41 -6.27 0.64
N THR A 9 5.12 -5.94 0.73
CA THR A 9 4.05 -6.92 0.66
C THR A 9 3.97 -7.51 -0.75
N LYS A 10 3.36 -8.70 -0.88
CA LYS A 10 3.14 -9.34 -2.18
C LYS A 10 2.49 -8.42 -3.22
N PRO A 11 1.39 -7.67 -2.91
CA PRO A 11 0.81 -6.74 -3.87
C PRO A 11 1.76 -5.59 -4.23
N GLU A 12 2.47 -4.99 -3.27
CA GLU A 12 3.45 -3.93 -3.55
C GLU A 12 4.53 -4.39 -4.53
N LEU A 13 5.14 -5.55 -4.25
CA LEU A 13 6.20 -6.12 -5.11
C LEU A 13 5.70 -6.42 -6.52
N ARG A 14 4.45 -6.91 -6.65
CA ARG A 14 3.84 -7.19 -7.95
C ARG A 14 3.62 -5.92 -8.76
N VAL A 15 3.07 -4.87 -8.15
CA VAL A 15 2.90 -3.57 -8.83
C VAL A 15 4.25 -2.98 -9.22
N ARG A 16 5.23 -2.99 -8.30
CA ARG A 16 6.61 -2.54 -8.54
C ARG A 16 7.26 -3.22 -9.73
N SER A 17 7.11 -4.55 -9.84
CA SER A 17 7.61 -5.32 -10.97
C SER A 17 6.94 -4.90 -12.28
N LEU A 18 5.60 -4.78 -12.29
CA LEU A 18 4.84 -4.40 -13.48
C LEU A 18 5.22 -3.02 -14.02
N VAL A 19 5.28 -2.01 -13.15
CA VAL A 19 5.61 -0.64 -13.59
C VAL A 19 7.08 -0.52 -14.02
N HIS A 20 7.98 -1.26 -13.38
CA HIS A 20 9.39 -1.31 -13.78
C HIS A 20 9.56 -1.95 -15.16
N LYS A 21 8.87 -3.08 -15.43
CA LYS A 21 8.87 -3.74 -16.74
C LYS A 21 8.34 -2.83 -17.85
N ARG A 22 7.44 -1.90 -17.52
CA ARG A 22 6.94 -0.85 -18.43
C ARG A 22 7.87 0.36 -18.58
N GLY A 23 9.09 0.29 -18.04
CA GLY A 23 10.08 1.38 -18.13
C GLY A 23 9.82 2.56 -17.20
N MET A 24 8.79 2.50 -16.35
CA MET A 24 8.48 3.60 -15.43
C MET A 24 9.47 3.61 -14.27
N ARG A 25 10.12 4.75 -14.05
CA ARG A 25 11.02 4.98 -12.91
C ARG A 25 10.24 5.63 -11.77
N TYR A 26 10.39 5.06 -10.58
CA TYR A 26 9.68 5.47 -9.38
C TYR A 26 10.58 5.42 -8.15
N ARG A 27 10.13 6.05 -7.08
CA ARG A 27 10.69 5.93 -5.74
C ARG A 27 9.74 5.10 -4.88
N VAL A 28 10.28 4.37 -3.91
CA VAL A 28 9.50 3.55 -2.97
C VAL A 28 9.53 4.15 -1.58
N ASN A 29 8.46 3.94 -0.80
CA ASN A 29 8.37 4.37 0.59
C ASN A 29 8.78 5.83 0.80
N GLN A 30 8.31 6.71 -0.09
CA GLN A 30 8.67 8.13 -0.06
C GLN A 30 7.45 8.98 0.26
N ARG A 31 7.65 10.03 1.07
CA ARG A 31 6.64 11.08 1.25
C ARG A 31 6.49 11.86 -0.05
N PRO A 32 5.29 11.97 -0.62
CA PRO A 32 5.09 12.70 -1.88
C PRO A 32 5.30 14.19 -1.69
N LEU A 33 4.97 14.73 -0.51
CA LEU A 33 5.13 16.13 -0.15
C LEU A 33 5.69 16.26 1.28
N PRO A 34 6.54 17.27 1.58
CA PRO A 34 7.12 17.44 2.91
C PRO A 34 6.09 17.63 4.04
N ARG A 35 4.97 18.29 3.72
CA ARG A 35 3.89 18.58 4.67
C ARG A 35 2.95 17.40 4.91
N VAL A 36 2.99 16.37 4.05
CA VAL A 36 2.14 15.18 4.17
C VAL A 36 2.84 14.16 5.04
N ARG A 37 2.21 13.76 6.15
CA ARG A 37 2.74 12.71 7.04
C ARG A 37 2.65 11.30 6.44
N ARG A 38 1.78 11.10 5.45
CA ARG A 38 1.58 9.81 4.80
C ARG A 38 2.71 9.48 3.82
N THR A 39 3.32 8.33 4.00
CA THR A 39 4.30 7.76 3.08
C THR A 39 3.57 7.00 1.98
N ALA A 40 3.91 7.25 0.72
CA ALA A 40 3.36 6.50 -0.41
C ALA A 40 4.26 5.31 -0.75
N ASP A 41 3.64 4.21 -1.19
CA ASP A 41 4.37 2.99 -1.56
C ASP A 41 5.18 3.20 -2.84
N ILE A 42 4.61 3.94 -3.79
CA ILE A 42 5.25 4.28 -5.06
C ILE A 42 5.03 5.77 -5.37
N VAL A 43 6.10 6.48 -5.71
CA VAL A 43 6.08 7.89 -6.11
C VAL A 43 6.72 8.09 -7.48
N PHE A 44 5.94 8.61 -8.42
CA PHE A 44 6.38 9.02 -9.75
C PHE A 44 6.62 10.53 -9.76
N ARG A 45 7.87 10.95 -9.46
CA ARG A 45 8.20 12.38 -9.33
C ARG A 45 7.94 13.20 -10.60
N ARG A 46 8.27 12.66 -11.78
CA ARG A 46 8.08 13.36 -13.07
C ARG A 46 6.60 13.52 -13.41
N ALA A 47 5.80 12.48 -13.15
CA ALA A 47 4.36 12.50 -13.41
C ALA A 47 3.56 13.20 -12.29
N ARG A 48 4.19 13.53 -11.16
CA ARG A 48 3.54 14.09 -9.96
C ARG A 48 2.42 13.18 -9.44
N VAL A 49 2.62 11.86 -9.50
CA VAL A 49 1.66 10.85 -9.04
C VAL A 49 2.22 10.10 -7.84
N ALA A 50 1.39 9.95 -6.80
CA ALA A 50 1.64 9.09 -5.65
C ALA A 50 0.63 7.93 -5.65
N VAL A 51 1.10 6.71 -5.41
CA VAL A 51 0.28 5.50 -5.40
C VAL A 51 0.37 4.86 -4.02
N TYR A 52 -0.80 4.50 -3.49
CA TYR A 52 -0.98 3.81 -2.22
C TYR A 52 -1.57 2.42 -2.51
N ILE A 53 -0.94 1.39 -1.96
CA ILE A 53 -1.29 -0.02 -2.14
C ILE A 53 -1.81 -0.52 -0.80
N ASP A 54 -3.05 -0.14 -0.54
CA ASP A 54 -3.74 -0.35 0.72
C ASP A 54 -4.52 -1.68 0.70
N GLY A 55 -4.32 -2.51 1.73
CA GLY A 55 -5.04 -3.77 1.87
C GLY A 55 -6.51 -3.56 2.24
N CYS A 56 -7.43 -4.20 1.51
CA CYS A 56 -8.88 -4.09 1.71
C CYS A 56 -9.34 -4.37 3.14
N PHE A 57 -8.67 -5.29 3.85
CA PHE A 57 -8.96 -5.62 5.24
C PHE A 57 -8.76 -4.42 6.19
N TRP A 58 -7.71 -3.62 5.97
CA TRP A 58 -7.35 -2.49 6.86
C TRP A 58 -8.20 -1.24 6.61
N HIS A 59 -8.80 -1.14 5.42
CA HIS A 59 -9.56 0.04 5.00
C HIS A 59 -11.06 -0.22 4.86
N GLY A 60 -11.54 -1.40 5.26
CA GLY A 60 -12.97 -1.70 5.26
C GLY A 60 -13.60 -1.65 3.86
N CYS A 61 -12.94 -2.18 2.84
CA CYS A 61 -13.46 -2.14 1.46
C CYS A 61 -14.83 -2.84 1.34
N ASP A 62 -15.85 -2.13 0.88
CA ASP A 62 -17.22 -2.65 0.74
C ASP A 62 -17.35 -3.97 -0.05
N GLN A 63 -16.44 -4.22 -0.98
CA GLN A 63 -16.48 -5.40 -1.85
C GLN A 63 -15.73 -6.62 -1.30
N HIS A 64 -14.69 -6.40 -0.49
CA HIS A 64 -13.74 -7.45 -0.12
C HIS A 64 -13.50 -7.56 1.39
N TYR A 65 -13.98 -6.60 2.18
CA TYR A 65 -13.87 -6.64 3.62
C TYR A 65 -14.71 -7.78 4.16
N LYS A 66 -14.08 -8.60 5.01
CA LYS A 66 -14.74 -9.67 5.73
C LYS A 66 -14.41 -9.50 7.19
N GLU A 67 -15.44 -9.28 7.99
CA GLU A 67 -15.28 -9.11 9.43
C GLU A 67 -14.56 -10.35 10.01
N PRO A 68 -13.46 -10.15 10.76
CA PRO A 68 -12.73 -11.26 11.34
C PRO A 68 -13.61 -11.97 12.38
N LYS A 69 -13.81 -13.28 12.21
CA LYS A 69 -14.62 -14.11 13.14
C LYS A 69 -13.96 -14.36 14.50
N THR A 70 -12.69 -13.98 14.66
CA THR A 70 -11.88 -14.21 15.87
C THR A 70 -11.38 -12.87 16.37
N ASN A 71 -11.32 -12.67 17.70
CA ASN A 71 -10.97 -11.40 18.35
C ASN A 71 -11.84 -10.22 17.90
N THR A 72 -13.14 -10.47 17.66
CA THR A 72 -14.09 -9.44 17.18
C THR A 72 -14.12 -8.20 18.07
N SER A 73 -13.96 -8.34 19.39
CA SER A 73 -13.90 -7.21 20.32
C SER A 73 -12.68 -6.29 20.14
N TYR A 74 -11.57 -6.79 19.58
CA TYR A 74 -10.38 -5.99 19.28
C TYR A 74 -10.51 -5.24 17.95
N TRP A 75 -11.30 -5.78 17.02
CA TRP A 75 -11.52 -5.20 15.69
C TRP A 75 -12.77 -4.32 15.58
N ARG A 76 -13.58 -4.25 16.65
CA ARG A 76 -14.73 -3.36 16.78
C ARG A 76 -14.32 -1.96 17.22
#